data_AF-A0A931YBE2-F1
#
_entry.id   AF-A0A931YBE2-F1
#
_cell.length_a   1.000
_cell.length_b   1.000
_cell.length_c   1.000
_cell.angle_alpha   90.00
_cell.angle_beta   90.00
_cell.angle_gamma   90.00
#
_symmetry.space_group_name_H-M   'P 1'
#
loop_
_entity.id
_entity.type
_entity.pdbx_description
1 polymer ?
#
loop_
_entity_poly.entity_id
_entity_poly.type
_entity_poly.pdbx_seq_one_letter_code
_entity_poly.pdbx_strand_id
1 'polypeptide(L)'
;MTDEFGELSERAPKSKPKVTTPQMTLERAVELGEYDEKFLSTFREWHNLSDNIRFNYILRAIKNRRQFLRLNYAETFNVIDYSQKPELKKVLEAINDRLEELQKEEEKYRIEYSSKL
;
A
#
# COMPACT_ATOMS: atom_id res chain seq x y z
N MET A 1 -1.02 -70.49 -17.96
CA MET A 1 -1.78 -70.49 -16.70
C MET A 1 -1.17 -69.37 -15.88
N THR A 2 -1.72 -68.16 -15.97
CA THR A 2 -2.76 -67.60 -15.04
C THR A 2 -2.17 -67.53 -13.64
N ASP A 3 -2.08 -66.36 -12.99
CA ASP A 3 -3.18 -65.49 -12.55
C ASP A 3 -2.67 -64.01 -12.54
N GLU A 4 -3.36 -62.97 -13.02
CA GLU A 4 -4.57 -62.28 -12.52
C GLU A 4 -4.57 -61.89 -11.02
N PHE A 5 -5.13 -60.71 -10.74
CA PHE A 5 -5.23 -59.93 -9.49
C PHE A 5 -3.99 -59.07 -9.14
N GLY A 6 -4.04 -57.74 -9.04
CA GLY A 6 -5.15 -56.81 -8.89
C GLY A 6 -4.88 -55.95 -7.65
N GLU A 7 -4.31 -54.75 -7.81
CA GLU A 7 -4.28 -53.76 -6.73
C GLU A 7 -4.43 -52.35 -7.28
N LEU A 8 -5.66 -51.83 -7.11
CA LEU A 8 -6.05 -50.45 -7.32
C LEU A 8 -5.28 -49.58 -6.32
N SER A 9 -4.16 -48.99 -6.76
CA SER A 9 -3.54 -47.88 -6.02
C SER A 9 -4.49 -46.70 -6.00
N GLU A 10 -5.08 -46.47 -4.84
CA GLU A 10 -5.90 -45.33 -4.45
C GLU A 10 -5.32 -44.02 -4.98
N ARG A 11 -6.09 -43.32 -5.82
CA ARG A 11 -5.80 -41.94 -6.19
C ARG A 11 -6.13 -41.08 -4.96
N ALA A 12 -5.10 -40.77 -4.17
CA ALA A 12 -5.21 -39.73 -3.15
C ALA A 12 -5.81 -38.45 -3.76
N PRO A 13 -6.83 -37.82 -3.12
CA PRO A 13 -7.39 -36.59 -3.65
C PRO A 13 -6.30 -35.51 -3.59
N LYS A 14 -5.86 -35.06 -4.77
CA LYS A 14 -4.99 -33.89 -4.90
C LYS A 14 -5.73 -32.70 -4.29
N SER A 15 -5.37 -32.34 -3.06
CA SER A 15 -5.80 -31.11 -2.41
C SER A 15 -5.50 -29.95 -3.34
N LYS A 16 -6.54 -29.25 -3.80
CA LYS A 16 -6.39 -28.02 -4.59
C LYS A 16 -5.50 -27.05 -3.80
N PRO A 17 -4.48 -26.43 -4.39
CA PRO A 17 -3.71 -25.41 -3.70
C PRO A 17 -4.67 -24.33 -3.24
N LYS A 18 -4.71 -24.10 -1.93
CA LYS A 18 -5.52 -23.05 -1.32
C LYS A 18 -4.98 -21.74 -1.88
N VAL A 19 -5.74 -21.08 -2.75
CA VAL A 19 -5.42 -19.75 -3.24
C VAL A 19 -5.46 -18.82 -2.04
N THR A 20 -4.30 -18.59 -1.42
CA THR A 20 -4.14 -17.53 -0.43
C THR A 20 -4.21 -16.22 -1.20
N THR A 21 -5.38 -15.59 -1.18
CA THR A 21 -5.46 -14.16 -1.46
C THR A 21 -4.50 -13.47 -0.50
N PRO A 22 -3.56 -12.63 -1.00
CA PRO A 22 -2.65 -11.92 -0.12
C PRO A 22 -3.49 -10.98 0.75
N GLN A 23 -3.62 -11.33 2.02
CA GLN A 23 -4.29 -10.48 3.00
C GLN A 23 -3.40 -9.26 3.22
N MET A 24 -3.93 -8.07 2.94
CA MET A 24 -3.21 -6.81 3.17
C MET A 24 -2.79 -6.75 4.64
N THR A 25 -1.49 -6.53 4.90
CA THR A 25 -0.97 -6.34 6.26
C THR A 25 -0.78 -4.87 6.57
N LEU A 26 -0.74 -4.49 7.85
CA LEU A 26 -0.46 -3.11 8.27
C LEU A 26 0.85 -2.59 7.66
N GLU A 27 1.91 -3.42 7.72
CA GLU A 27 3.21 -3.08 7.14
C GLU A 27 3.10 -2.81 5.65
N ARG A 28 2.39 -3.68 4.92
CA ARG A 28 2.21 -3.52 3.47
C ARG A 28 1.39 -2.28 3.13
N ALA A 29 0.37 -1.95 3.90
CA ALA A 29 -0.39 -0.71 3.73
C ALA A 29 0.51 0.52 3.86
N VAL A 30 1.38 0.55 4.88
CA VAL A 30 2.35 1.63 5.08
C VAL A 30 3.41 1.69 3.97
N GLU A 31 3.90 0.56 3.48
CA GLU A 31 4.79 0.51 2.30
C GLU A 31 4.13 1.13 1.06
N LEU A 32 2.83 0.89 0.87
CA LEU A 32 2.05 1.46 -0.23
C LEU A 32 1.66 2.93 -0.01
N GLY A 33 2.08 3.52 1.10
CA GLY A 33 1.85 4.92 1.42
C GLY A 33 0.44 5.21 1.91
N GLU A 34 -0.16 4.27 2.63
CA GLU A 34 -1.40 4.48 3.37
C GLU A 34 -1.11 5.01 4.78
N TYR A 35 -1.64 6.20 5.07
CA TYR A 35 -1.32 6.97 6.28
C TYR A 35 -2.57 7.52 6.98
N ASP A 36 -3.78 7.27 6.47
CA ASP A 36 -5.01 7.63 7.17
C ASP A 36 -5.15 6.76 8.42
N GLU A 37 -5.07 7.38 9.59
CA GLU A 37 -5.20 6.69 10.87
C GLU A 37 -6.52 5.92 10.98
N LYS A 38 -7.61 6.43 10.39
CA LYS A 38 -8.90 5.70 10.39
C LYS A 38 -8.78 4.38 9.65
N PHE A 39 -8.10 4.38 8.50
CA PHE A 39 -7.85 3.15 7.76
C PHE A 39 -6.86 2.24 8.51
N LEU A 40 -5.76 2.79 9.02
CA LEU A 40 -4.76 2.01 9.75
C LEU A 40 -5.34 1.37 11.02
N SER A 41 -6.33 1.98 11.64
CA SER A 41 -7.06 1.42 12.78
C SER A 41 -7.92 0.19 12.45
N THR A 42 -8.10 -0.17 11.18
CA THR A 42 -8.76 -1.42 10.80
C THR A 42 -7.88 -2.65 11.04
N PHE A 43 -6.57 -2.47 11.14
CA PHE A 43 -5.61 -3.53 11.42
C PHE A 43 -5.55 -3.80 12.93
N ARG A 44 -5.66 -5.07 13.33
CA ARG A 44 -5.62 -5.45 14.74
C ARG A 44 -4.29 -5.05 15.39
N GLU A 45 -3.20 -5.12 14.64
CA GLU A 45 -1.86 -4.76 15.08
C GLU A 45 -1.80 -3.30 15.54
N TRP A 46 -2.51 -2.39 14.87
CA TRP A 46 -2.51 -0.96 15.14
C TRP A 46 -2.85 -0.62 16.59
N HIS A 47 -3.88 -1.29 17.13
CA HIS A 47 -4.37 -1.04 18.49
C HIS A 47 -3.37 -1.43 19.58
N ASN A 48 -2.43 -2.34 19.28
CA ASN A 48 -1.42 -2.79 20.24
C ASN A 48 -0.15 -1.92 20.20
N LEU A 49 -0.02 -1.01 19.24
CA LEU A 49 1.13 -0.11 19.13
C LEU A 49 0.99 1.05 20.12
N SER A 50 2.13 1.52 20.64
CA SER A 50 2.20 2.80 21.35
C SER A 50 2.03 3.98 20.39
N ASP A 51 1.64 5.14 20.91
CA ASP A 51 1.42 6.34 20.09
C ASP A 51 2.68 6.76 19.32
N ASN A 52 3.87 6.64 19.92
CA ASN A 52 5.13 6.89 19.22
C ASN A 52 5.33 5.93 18.03
N ILE A 53 5.03 4.64 18.19
CA ILE A 53 5.17 3.68 17.08
C ILE A 53 4.14 3.96 16.00
N ARG A 54 2.87 4.21 16.35
CA ARG A 54 1.82 4.61 15.38
C ARG A 54 2.23 5.83 14.58
N PHE A 55 2.77 6.85 15.26
CA PHE A 55 3.26 8.05 14.62
C PHE A 55 4.38 7.77 13.61
N ASN A 56 5.36 6.94 13.99
CA ASN A 56 6.42 6.54 13.07
C ASN A 56 5.90 5.78 11.84
N TYR A 57 4.88 4.94 12.01
CA TYR A 57 4.20 4.28 10.90
C TYR A 57 3.54 5.30 9.94
N ILE A 58 2.83 6.28 10.48
CA ILE A 58 2.21 7.37 9.70
C ILE A 58 3.26 8.17 8.94
N LEU A 59 4.32 8.63 9.61
CA LEU A 59 5.39 9.41 8.96
C LEU A 59 6.09 8.62 7.85
N ARG A 60 6.30 7.32 8.06
CA ARG A 60 6.88 6.43 7.04
C ARG A 60 5.94 6.29 5.84
N ALA A 61 4.65 6.09 6.07
CA ALA A 61 3.66 6.01 5.00
C ALA A 61 3.56 7.31 4.19
N ILE A 62 3.55 8.47 4.87
CA ILE A 62 3.58 9.79 4.21
C ILE A 62 4.82 9.93 3.34
N LYS A 63 6.00 9.53 3.83
CA LYS A 63 7.25 9.55 3.05
C LYS A 63 7.14 8.66 1.81
N ASN A 64 6.58 7.46 1.95
CA ASN A 64 6.39 6.53 0.83
C ASN A 64 5.42 7.11 -0.22
N ARG A 65 4.27 7.65 0.22
CA ARG A 65 3.30 8.31 -0.66
C ARG A 65 3.91 9.48 -1.42
N ARG A 66 4.69 10.33 -0.73
CA ARG A 66 5.42 11.45 -1.34
C ARG A 66 6.39 10.97 -2.42
N GLN A 67 7.11 9.89 -2.16
CA GLN A 67 8.03 9.31 -3.13
C GLN A 67 7.27 8.80 -4.38
N PHE A 68 6.15 8.10 -4.20
CA PHE A 68 5.33 7.67 -5.33
C PHE A 68 4.80 8.85 -6.15
N LEU A 69 4.30 9.91 -5.51
CA LEU A 69 3.82 11.11 -6.22
C LEU A 69 4.95 11.77 -7.02
N ARG A 70 6.16 11.89 -6.45
CA ARG A 70 7.32 12.46 -7.13
C ARG A 70 7.77 11.62 -8.34
N LEU A 71 7.75 10.29 -8.20
CA LEU A 71 8.06 9.39 -9.31
C LEU A 71 7.02 9.54 -10.43
N ASN A 72 5.73 9.50 -10.11
CA ASN A 72 4.66 9.73 -11.08
C ASN A 72 4.76 11.09 -11.76
N TYR A 73 5.12 12.13 -11.00
CA TYR A 73 5.39 13.46 -11.56
C TYR A 73 6.53 13.40 -12.58
N ALA A 74 7.68 12.84 -12.21
CA ALA A 74 8.85 12.76 -13.08
C ALA A 74 8.57 11.91 -14.34
N GLU A 75 7.89 10.78 -14.18
CA GLU A 75 7.47 9.94 -15.30
C GLU A 75 6.55 10.70 -16.24
N THR A 76 5.48 11.32 -15.73
CA THR A 76 4.53 12.12 -16.51
C THR A 76 5.20 13.34 -17.15
N PHE A 77 6.16 13.96 -16.45
CA PHE A 77 6.89 15.11 -16.94
C PHE A 77 7.76 14.76 -18.16
N ASN A 78 8.33 13.56 -18.20
CA ASN A 78 9.26 13.11 -19.23
C ASN A 78 8.60 12.59 -20.53
N VAL A 79 7.27 12.47 -20.60
CA VAL A 79 6.54 11.98 -21.80
C VAL A 79 6.38 13.08 -22.89
N ILE A 80 7.36 13.98 -23.02
CA ILE A 80 7.24 15.31 -23.65
C ILE A 80 6.83 15.27 -25.13
N ASP A 81 5.53 15.51 -25.36
CA ASP A 81 4.99 16.54 -26.26
C ASP A 81 3.62 17.01 -25.69
N TYR A 82 3.63 18.07 -24.89
CA TYR A 82 2.42 18.63 -24.27
C TYR A 82 1.49 19.33 -25.26
N SER A 83 1.97 19.70 -26.45
CA SER A 83 1.12 20.32 -27.47
C SER A 83 0.05 19.37 -27.99
N GLN A 84 0.32 18.06 -27.90
CA GLN A 84 -0.57 16.98 -28.35
C GLN A 84 -1.35 16.31 -27.21
N LYS A 85 -1.06 16.66 -25.94
CA LYS A 85 -1.56 15.92 -24.76
C LYS A 85 -1.92 16.82 -23.56
N PRO A 86 -2.93 17.71 -23.70
CA PRO A 86 -3.33 18.64 -22.65
C PRO A 86 -3.81 17.95 -21.35
N GLU A 87 -4.28 16.72 -21.44
CA GLU A 87 -4.67 15.90 -20.28
C GLU A 87 -3.51 15.65 -19.31
N LEU A 88 -2.27 15.54 -19.80
CA LEU A 88 -1.10 15.34 -18.95
C LEU A 88 -0.82 16.56 -18.08
N LYS A 89 -1.16 17.77 -18.53
CA LYS A 89 -1.05 18.99 -17.72
C LYS A 89 -1.96 18.91 -16.49
N LYS A 90 -3.21 18.46 -16.67
CA LYS A 90 -4.16 18.28 -15.55
C LYS A 90 -3.66 17.24 -14.55
N VAL A 91 -3.02 16.17 -15.02
CA VAL A 91 -2.43 15.15 -14.15
C VAL A 91 -1.28 15.75 -13.33
N LEU A 92 -0.38 16.52 -13.94
CA LEU A 92 0.72 17.18 -13.22
C LEU A 92 0.22 18.19 -12.18
N GLU A 93 -0.81 18.97 -12.51
CA GLU A 93 -1.48 19.88 -11.56
C GLU A 93 -2.06 19.10 -10.38
N ALA A 94 -2.81 18.03 -10.63
CA ALA A 94 -3.38 17.20 -9.57
C ALA A 94 -2.31 16.53 -8.68
N ILE A 95 -1.17 16.11 -9.24
CA ILE A 95 -0.06 15.56 -8.46
C ILE A 95 0.54 16.63 -7.54
N ASN A 96 0.70 17.86 -8.04
CA ASN A 96 1.20 18.98 -7.24
C ASN A 96 0.24 19.33 -6.10
N ASP A 97 -1.05 19.46 -6.38
CA ASP A 97 -2.07 19.71 -5.37
C ASP A 97 -2.02 18.63 -4.28
N ARG A 98 -1.87 17.36 -4.67
CA ARG A 98 -1.78 16.26 -3.71
C ARG A 98 -0.50 16.29 -2.89
N LEU A 99 0.63 16.74 -3.45
CA LEU A 99 1.87 16.92 -2.70
C LEU A 99 1.73 18.03 -1.64
N GLU A 100 1.03 19.12 -1.95
CA GLU A 100 0.74 20.20 -1.00
C GLU A 100 -0.21 19.75 0.11
N GLU A 101 -1.27 19.02 -0.22
CA GLU A 101 -2.17 18.40 0.75
C GLU A 101 -1.41 17.48 1.71
N LEU A 102 -0.56 16.61 1.17
CA LEU A 102 0.24 15.68 1.96
C LEU A 102 1.18 16.40 2.94
N GLN A 103 1.70 17.57 2.57
CA GLN A 103 2.50 18.40 3.47
C GLN A 103 1.68 18.93 4.65
N LYS A 104 0.47 19.44 4.38
CA LYS A 104 -0.45 19.93 5.42
C LYS A 104 -0.90 18.80 6.35
N GLU A 105 -1.16 17.61 5.81
CA GLU A 105 -1.52 16.43 6.60
C GLU A 105 -0.36 15.95 7.47
N GLU A 106 0.88 15.95 6.96
CA GLU A 106 2.06 15.64 7.77
C GLU A 106 2.20 16.59 8.97
N GLU A 107 2.04 17.90 8.74
CA GLU A 107 2.07 18.91 9.79
C GLU A 107 0.96 18.67 10.83
N LYS A 108 -0.26 18.38 10.37
CA LYS A 108 -1.38 18.04 11.25
C LYS A 108 -1.05 16.85 12.16
N TYR A 109 -0.52 15.75 11.61
CA TYR A 109 -0.14 14.60 12.42
C TYR A 109 1.01 14.91 13.38
N ARG A 110 1.99 15.72 12.97
CA ARG A 110 3.07 16.18 13.85
C ARG A 110 2.53 16.95 15.05
N ILE A 111 1.58 17.86 14.83
CA ILE A 111 0.92 18.61 15.91
C ILE A 111 0.15 17.65 16.83
N GLU A 112 -0.69 16.79 16.25
CA GLU A 112 -1.52 15.87 17.01
C GLU A 112 -0.70 14.95 17.93
N TYR A 113 0.39 14.38 17.41
CA TYR A 113 1.24 13.48 18.17
C TYR A 113 2.26 14.18 19.06
N SER A 114 2.56 15.48 18.85
CA SER A 114 3.48 16.23 19.72
C SER A 114 3.04 16.27 21.19
N SER A 115 1.74 16.19 21.45
CA SER A 115 1.16 16.14 22.80
C SER A 115 1.08 14.74 23.40
N LYS A 116 1.32 13.70 22.59
CA LYS A 116 1.18 12.27 22.95
C LYS A 116 2.54 11.55 23.09
N LEU A 117 3.64 12.26 22.82
CA LEU A 117 5.02 11.81 22.97
C LEU A 117 5.57 12.21 24.35
#